data_AF-A0A1W2H6X4-F1
#
_entry.id   AF-A0A1W2H6X4-F1
#
_cell.length_a   1.000
_cell.length_b   1.000
_cell.length_c   1.000
_cell.angle_alpha   90.00
_cell.angle_beta   90.00
_cell.angle_gamma   90.00
#
_symmetry.space_group_name_H-M   'P 1'
#
loop_
_entity.id
_entity.type
_entity.pdbx_description
1 polymer ?
#
loop_
_entity_poly.entity_id
_entity_poly.type
_entity_poly.pdbx_seq_one_letter_code
_entity_poly.pdbx_strand_id
1 'polypeptide(L)'
;MHTFQIKTYRKNSTSSKPHFFILSKGLNAGKPLETPCPNCFTINTESEEARNFYFWLSYGLWQAQAFMPHLTGSVVPFIRIGDARAVLLAGQEKALKDRRKYLKSLSLLQDFEKKAKILQKQVELVKQVKRAIMFQILLK
;
A
#
# COMPACT_ATOMS: atom_id res chain seq x y z
N MET A 1 6.04 -13.99 -16.62
CA MET A 1 5.84 -13.89 -15.16
C MET A 1 6.70 -12.74 -14.67
N HIS A 2 6.19 -11.80 -13.88
CA HIS A 2 7.05 -10.74 -13.33
C HIS A 2 7.78 -11.29 -12.12
N THR A 3 9.09 -11.11 -12.03
CA THR A 3 9.88 -11.52 -10.86
C THR A 3 10.13 -10.31 -9.96
N PHE A 4 10.13 -10.53 -8.64
CA PHE A 4 10.46 -9.49 -7.67
C PHE A 4 11.38 -10.03 -6.58
N GLN A 5 12.11 -9.12 -5.95
CA GLN A 5 12.91 -9.41 -4.77
C GLN A 5 12.37 -8.62 -3.58
N ILE A 6 12.03 -9.33 -2.50
CA ILE A 6 11.64 -8.73 -1.22
C ILE A 6 12.81 -8.77 -0.24
N LYS A 7 13.10 -7.64 0.40
CA LYS A 7 14.13 -7.48 1.44
C LYS A 7 13.58 -6.65 2.60
N THR A 8 14.11 -6.83 3.80
CA THR A 8 13.88 -5.87 4.89
C THR A 8 14.56 -4.55 4.57
N TYR A 9 13.82 -3.44 4.68
CA TYR A 9 14.39 -2.12 4.45
C TYR A 9 15.51 -1.84 5.45
N ARG A 10 16.63 -1.28 4.95
CA ARG A 10 17.73 -0.79 5.77
C ARG A 10 18.03 0.64 5.36
N LYS A 11 18.18 1.53 6.35
CA LYS A 11 18.60 2.91 6.10
C LYS A 11 19.96 2.87 5.39
N ASN A 12 20.10 3.62 4.29
CA ASN A 12 21.27 3.67 3.40
C ASN A 12 21.40 2.54 2.36
N SER A 13 20.40 1.67 2.19
CA SER A 13 20.37 0.81 0.99
C SER A 13 19.91 1.62 -0.21
N THR A 14 20.83 2.06 -1.07
CA THR A 14 20.50 2.60 -2.39
C THR A 14 20.16 1.46 -3.35
N SER A 15 18.94 1.45 -3.87
CA SER A 15 18.52 0.50 -4.90
C SER A 15 18.39 1.27 -6.22
N SER A 16 19.18 0.90 -7.22
CA SER A 16 19.10 1.50 -8.57
C SER A 16 17.90 1.00 -9.37
N LYS A 17 17.33 -0.14 -8.95
CA LYS A 17 16.20 -0.78 -9.62
C LYS A 17 14.87 -0.12 -9.22
N PRO A 18 13.84 -0.15 -10.10
CA PRO A 18 12.48 0.23 -9.75
C PRO A 18 12.02 -0.50 -8.48
N HIS A 19 11.48 0.24 -7.52
CA HIS A 19 11.09 -0.31 -6.23
C HIS A 19 9.91 0.42 -5.59
N PHE A 20 9.35 -0.23 -4.59
CA PHE A 20 8.40 0.36 -3.65
C PHE A 20 8.54 -0.33 -2.29
N PHE A 21 7.78 0.13 -1.29
CA PHE A 21 7.86 -0.41 0.06
C PHE A 21 6.52 -1.00 0.49
N ILE A 22 6.55 -1.94 1.43
CA ILE A 22 5.36 -2.53 2.04
C ILE A 22 5.51 -2.49 3.55
N LEU A 23 4.51 -1.97 4.28
CA LEU A 23 4.51 -1.99 5.75
C LEU A 23 4.61 -3.42 6.29
N SER A 24 5.50 -3.64 7.25
CA SER A 24 5.71 -4.95 7.87
C SER A 24 5.14 -5.05 9.28
N LYS A 25 4.72 -3.93 9.91
CA LYS A 25 4.16 -3.90 11.27
C LYS A 25 2.86 -3.12 11.37
N GLY A 26 2.11 -3.41 12.42
CA GLY A 26 0.82 -2.83 12.75
C GLY A 26 -0.33 -3.42 11.94
N LEU A 27 -1.54 -2.91 12.19
CA LEU A 27 -2.76 -3.33 11.50
C LEU A 27 -2.80 -2.93 10.01
N ASN A 28 -1.83 -2.11 9.57
CA ASN A 28 -1.65 -1.72 8.17
C ASN A 28 -0.55 -2.54 7.46
N ALA A 29 -0.05 -3.62 8.07
CA ALA A 29 0.92 -4.50 7.43
C ALA A 29 0.39 -5.00 6.07
N GLY A 30 1.27 -5.03 5.07
CA GLY A 30 0.90 -5.33 3.68
C GLY A 30 0.52 -4.12 2.83
N LYS A 31 0.29 -2.95 3.44
CA LYS A 31 0.02 -1.72 2.71
C LYS A 31 1.25 -1.26 1.92
N PRO A 32 1.13 -0.99 0.60
CA PRO A 32 2.23 -0.44 -0.18
C PRO A 32 2.44 1.04 0.12
N LEU A 33 3.70 1.48 0.00
CA LEU A 33 4.17 2.83 0.26
C LEU A 33 5.14 3.27 -0.83
N GLU A 34 5.07 4.56 -1.16
CA GLU A 34 5.99 5.24 -2.08
C GLU A 34 7.32 5.56 -1.40
N THR A 35 7.27 5.93 -0.12
CA THR A 35 8.44 6.31 0.67
C THR A 35 8.76 5.25 1.74
N PRO A 36 10.05 5.07 2.09
CA PRO A 36 10.44 4.09 3.08
C PRO A 36 10.06 4.51 4.49
N CYS A 37 9.92 3.54 5.39
CA CYS A 37 9.82 3.77 6.83
C CYS A 37 10.57 2.66 7.60
N PRO A 38 10.83 2.81 8.92
CA PRO A 38 11.60 1.82 9.68
C PRO A 38 10.99 0.40 9.68
N ASN A 39 9.67 0.29 9.54
CA ASN A 39 8.93 -0.98 9.61
C ASN A 39 8.35 -1.34 8.24
N CYS A 40 9.20 -1.43 7.22
CA CYS A 40 8.79 -1.88 5.89
C CYS A 40 9.76 -2.88 5.25
N PHE A 41 9.24 -3.58 4.25
CA PHE A 41 10.01 -4.33 3.28
C PHE A 41 10.19 -3.50 2.01
N THR A 42 11.33 -3.66 1.34
CA THR A 42 11.57 -3.13 -0.01
C THR A 42 11.26 -4.22 -1.02
N ILE A 43 10.46 -3.90 -2.03
CA ILE A 43 10.20 -4.73 -3.19
C ILE A 43 10.94 -4.14 -4.37
N ASN A 44 11.95 -4.85 -4.86
CA ASN A 44 12.71 -4.48 -6.06
C ASN A 44 12.21 -5.29 -7.26
N THR A 45 12.03 -4.63 -8.40
CA THR A 45 11.61 -5.24 -9.66
C THR A 45 12.59 -4.90 -10.78
N GLU A 46 12.44 -5.56 -11.93
CA GLU A 46 13.32 -5.33 -13.09
C GLU A 46 12.88 -4.15 -13.96
N SER A 47 11.59 -3.79 -13.91
CA SER A 47 11.02 -2.69 -14.69
C SER A 47 9.97 -1.92 -13.90
N GLU A 48 9.61 -0.72 -14.39
CA GLU A 48 8.56 0.13 -13.81
C GLU A 48 7.17 -0.49 -13.97
N GLU A 49 6.92 -1.24 -15.05
CA GLU A 49 5.66 -1.95 -15.26
C GLU A 49 5.49 -3.05 -14.20
N ALA A 50 6.55 -3.80 -13.91
CA ALA A 50 6.55 -4.80 -12.84
C ALA A 50 6.38 -4.14 -11.46
N ARG A 51 7.04 -3.00 -11.24
CA ARG A 51 6.91 -2.19 -10.01
C ARG A 51 5.46 -1.78 -9.79
N ASN A 52 4.84 -1.20 -10.80
CA ASN A 52 3.44 -0.74 -10.75
C ASN A 52 2.46 -1.91 -10.60
N PHE A 53 2.69 -3.03 -11.29
CA PHE A 53 1.89 -4.23 -11.12
C PHE A 53 1.91 -4.71 -9.66
N TYR A 54 3.09 -4.87 -9.07
CA TYR A 54 3.22 -5.35 -7.69
C TYR A 54 2.75 -4.35 -6.64
N PHE A 55 2.94 -3.04 -6.88
CA PHE A 55 2.41 -2.00 -6.02
C PHE A 55 0.89 -2.10 -5.89
N TRP A 56 0.20 -2.15 -7.03
CA TRP A 56 -1.26 -2.23 -7.05
C TRP A 56 -1.79 -3.60 -6.63
N LEU A 57 -1.06 -4.67 -6.91
CA LEU A 57 -1.38 -5.99 -6.38
C LEU A 57 -1.33 -5.99 -4.85
N SER A 58 -0.27 -5.44 -4.25
CA SER A 58 -0.14 -5.29 -2.80
C SER A 58 -1.25 -4.41 -2.23
N TYR A 59 -1.62 -3.34 -2.93
CA TYR A 59 -2.71 -2.45 -2.54
C TYR A 59 -4.04 -3.21 -2.48
N GLY A 60 -4.38 -3.96 -3.54
CA GLY A 60 -5.60 -4.76 -3.59
C GLY A 60 -5.63 -5.86 -2.53
N LEU A 61 -4.51 -6.55 -2.31
CA LEU A 61 -4.37 -7.56 -1.25
C LEU A 61 -4.55 -6.96 0.15
N TRP A 62 -4.00 -5.77 0.39
CA TRP A 62 -4.17 -5.05 1.65
C TRP A 62 -5.63 -4.62 1.87
N GLN A 63 -6.28 -4.08 0.84
CA GLN A 63 -7.71 -3.73 0.89
C GLN A 63 -8.60 -4.96 1.15
N ALA A 64 -8.24 -6.12 0.59
CA ALA A 64 -8.91 -7.39 0.84
C ALA A 64 -8.52 -8.05 2.18
N GLN A 65 -7.73 -7.38 3.02
CA GLN A 65 -7.23 -7.90 4.29
C GLN A 65 -6.44 -9.22 4.17
N ALA A 66 -5.88 -9.52 2.99
CA ALA A 66 -5.21 -10.80 2.72
C ALA A 66 -3.97 -11.04 3.59
N PHE A 67 -3.37 -9.98 4.14
CA PHE A 67 -2.23 -10.07 5.04
C PHE A 67 -2.64 -10.31 6.51
N MET A 68 -3.88 -10.01 6.89
CA MET A 68 -4.36 -10.08 8.30
C MET A 68 -4.21 -11.48 8.91
N PRO A 69 -4.55 -12.59 8.22
CA PRO A 69 -4.39 -13.94 8.77
C PRO A 69 -2.92 -14.34 9.02
N HIS A 70 -1.98 -13.63 8.41
CA HIS A 70 -0.54 -13.90 8.51
C HIS A 70 0.17 -12.99 9.52
N LEU A 71 -0.57 -12.12 10.22
CA LEU A 71 0.01 -11.29 11.27
C LEU A 71 0.26 -12.11 12.52
N THR A 72 1.41 -11.89 13.14
CA THR A 72 1.85 -12.51 14.39
C THR A 72 2.31 -11.44 15.38
N GLY A 73 2.44 -11.81 16.66
CA GLY A 73 2.92 -10.94 17.73
C GLY A 73 1.77 -10.32 18.52
N SER A 74 1.92 -10.31 19.85
CA SER A 74 0.81 -9.98 20.77
C SER A 74 0.62 -8.48 20.98
N VAL A 75 1.70 -7.74 21.19
CA VAL A 75 1.63 -6.28 21.50
C VAL A 75 1.57 -5.45 20.22
N VAL A 76 2.44 -5.76 19.25
CA VAL A 76 2.45 -5.10 17.94
C VAL A 76 2.43 -6.19 16.87
N PRO A 77 1.29 -6.39 16.18
CA PRO A 77 1.20 -7.34 15.09
C PRO A 77 2.19 -7.01 13.98
N PHE A 78 2.78 -8.04 13.36
CA PHE A 78 3.69 -7.89 12.24
C PHE A 78 3.60 -9.09 11.31
N ILE A 79 4.00 -8.91 10.06
CA ILE A 79 4.10 -9.99 9.08
C ILE A 79 5.56 -10.35 8.85
N ARG A 80 5.88 -11.65 8.76
CA ARG A 80 7.23 -12.10 8.42
C ARG A 80 7.45 -11.95 6.93
N ILE A 81 8.72 -11.75 6.53
CA ILE A 81 9.06 -11.55 5.12
C ILE A 81 8.68 -12.74 4.22
N GLY A 82 8.76 -13.97 4.76
CA GLY A 82 8.35 -15.19 4.05
C GLY A 82 6.84 -15.22 3.80
N ASP A 83 6.04 -14.88 4.81
CA ASP A 83 4.57 -14.83 4.69
C ASP A 83 4.14 -13.73 3.72
N ALA A 84 4.74 -12.54 3.81
CA ALA A 84 4.48 -11.44 2.87
C ALA A 84 4.81 -11.85 1.43
N ARG A 85 5.91 -12.57 1.21
CA ARG A 85 6.27 -13.12 -0.10
C ARG A 85 5.21 -14.12 -0.59
N ALA A 86 4.78 -15.04 0.26
CA ALA A 86 3.79 -16.06 -0.10
C ALA A 86 2.44 -15.43 -0.50
N VAL A 87 1.97 -14.43 0.25
CA VAL A 87 0.74 -13.69 -0.07
C VAL A 87 0.84 -12.98 -1.42
N LEU A 88 1.98 -12.34 -1.71
CA LEU A 88 2.21 -11.68 -3.01
C LEU A 88 2.24 -12.66 -4.17
N LEU A 89 2.91 -13.81 -4.02
CA LEU A 89 2.96 -14.86 -5.05
C LEU A 89 1.58 -15.47 -5.31
N ALA A 90 0.84 -15.81 -4.26
CA ALA A 90 -0.53 -16.32 -4.39
C ALA A 90 -1.47 -15.30 -5.04
N GLY A 91 -1.30 -14.01 -4.71
CA GLY A 91 -2.03 -12.92 -5.36
C GLY A 91 -1.67 -12.79 -6.84
N GLN A 92 -0.39 -12.91 -7.18
CA GLN A 92 0.08 -12.86 -8.57
C GLN A 92 -0.53 -14.00 -9.38
N GLU A 93 -0.48 -15.24 -8.90
CA GLU A 93 -1.06 -16.39 -9.60
C GLU A 93 -2.54 -16.19 -9.90
N LYS A 94 -3.32 -15.71 -8.93
CA LYS A 94 -4.74 -15.39 -9.12
C LYS A 94 -4.95 -14.28 -10.15
N ALA A 95 -4.15 -13.21 -10.09
CA ALA A 95 -4.22 -12.09 -11.02
C ALA A 95 -3.83 -12.48 -12.45
N LEU A 96 -2.89 -13.42 -12.61
CA LEU A 96 -2.48 -13.94 -13.91
C LEU A 96 -3.48 -14.93 -14.49
N LYS A 97 -4.14 -15.74 -13.65
CA LYS A 97 -5.16 -16.72 -14.06
C LYS A 97 -6.37 -16.06 -14.73
N ASP A 98 -6.83 -14.92 -14.22
CA ASP A 98 -7.92 -14.14 -14.82
C ASP A 98 -7.50 -12.67 -15.01
N ARG A 99 -6.55 -12.48 -15.94
CA ARG A 99 -5.95 -11.16 -16.22
C ARG A 99 -6.99 -10.11 -16.61
N ARG A 100 -7.97 -10.48 -17.43
CA ARG A 100 -8.98 -9.53 -17.93
C ARG A 100 -9.83 -8.99 -16.78
N LYS A 101 -10.32 -9.87 -15.90
CA LYS A 101 -11.09 -9.48 -14.72
C LYS A 101 -10.25 -8.67 -13.74
N TYR A 102 -9.00 -9.06 -13.53
CA TYR A 102 -8.06 -8.32 -12.68
C TYR A 102 -7.86 -6.89 -13.17
N LEU A 103 -7.54 -6.68 -14.45
CA LEU A 103 -7.31 -5.34 -15.02
C LEU A 103 -8.55 -4.44 -14.91
N LYS A 104 -9.74 -4.99 -15.17
CA LYS A 104 -11.01 -4.26 -15.01
C LYS A 104 -11.24 -3.85 -13.56
N SER A 105 -11.02 -4.77 -12.63
CA SER A 105 -11.18 -4.51 -11.18
C SER A 105 -10.14 -3.50 -10.67
N LEU A 106 -8.92 -3.57 -11.18
CA LEU A 106 -7.84 -2.64 -10.84
C LEU A 106 -8.15 -1.22 -11.30
N SER A 107 -8.64 -1.03 -12.53
CA SER A 107 -9.06 0.29 -13.02
C SER A 107 -10.12 0.90 -12.11
N LEU A 108 -11.13 0.10 -11.74
CA LEU A 108 -12.19 0.54 -10.85
C LEU A 108 -11.66 0.92 -9.46
N LEU A 109 -10.75 0.11 -8.89
CA LEU A 109 -10.10 0.39 -7.61
C LEU A 109 -9.33 1.71 -7.64
N GLN A 110 -8.58 1.98 -8.70
CA GLN A 110 -7.84 3.23 -8.88
C GLN A 110 -8.76 4.45 -8.99
N ASP A 111 -9.89 4.32 -9.67
CA ASP A 111 -10.87 5.39 -9.79
C ASP A 111 -11.56 5.69 -8.46
N PHE A 112 -11.89 4.66 -7.68
CA PHE A 112 -12.40 4.85 -6.32
C PHE A 112 -11.38 5.50 -5.40
N GLU A 113 -10.10 5.13 -5.50
CA GLU A 113 -9.02 5.75 -4.72
C GLU A 113 -8.90 7.25 -5.03
N LYS A 114 -8.98 7.64 -6.30
CA LYS A 114 -8.98 9.06 -6.70
C LYS A 114 -10.18 9.81 -6.11
N LYS A 115 -11.38 9.23 -6.20
CA LYS A 115 -12.60 9.83 -5.63
C LYS A 115 -12.51 9.96 -4.11
N ALA A 116 -12.02 8.94 -3.42
CA ALA A 116 -11.84 8.96 -1.98
C ALA A 116 -10.90 10.11 -1.53
N LYS A 117 -9.80 10.35 -2.26
CA LYS A 117 -8.88 11.47 -1.99
C LYS A 117 -9.56 12.84 -2.17
N ILE A 118 -10.37 13.00 -3.20
CA ILE A 118 -11.13 14.25 -3.44
C ILE A 118 -12.10 14.50 -2.27
N LEU A 119 -12.87 13.48 -1.87
CA LEU A 119 -13.81 13.59 -0.76
C LEU A 119 -13.09 13.90 0.56
N GLN A 120 -11.95 13.26 0.83
CA GLN A 120 -11.14 13.55 2.01
C GLN A 120 -10.66 15.00 2.03
N LYS A 121 -10.26 15.55 0.88
CA LYS A 121 -9.86 16.95 0.76
C LYS A 121 -11.02 17.90 1.00
N GLN A 122 -12.21 17.59 0.50
CA GLN A 122 -13.43 18.38 0.76
C GLN A 122 -13.75 18.41 2.26
N VAL A 123 -13.68 17.26 2.95
CA VAL A 123 -13.88 17.20 4.41
C VAL A 123 -12.87 18.07 5.15
N GLU A 124 -11.60 18.08 4.73
CA GLU A 124 -10.57 18.93 5.34
C GLU A 124 -10.85 20.43 5.12
N LEU A 125 -11.27 20.83 3.92
CA LEU A 125 -11.66 22.22 3.64
C LEU A 125 -12.84 22.66 4.51
N VAL A 126 -13.85 21.80 4.68
CA VAL A 126 -14.99 22.08 5.57
C VAL A 126 -14.52 22.30 7.02
N LYS A 127 -13.56 21.51 7.51
CA LYS A 127 -12.98 21.71 8.85
C LYS A 127 -12.25 23.05 8.98
N GLN A 128 -11.53 23.46 7.94
CA GLN A 128 -10.82 24.74 7.93
C GLN A 128 -11.79 25.92 7.96
N VAL A 129 -12.87 25.88 7.18
CA VAL A 129 -13.92 26.90 7.20
C VAL A 129 -14.57 27.00 8.58
N LYS A 130 -14.93 25.87 9.21
CA LYS A 130 -15.47 25.85 10.57
C LYS A 130 -14.53 26.53 11.57
N ARG A 131 -13.22 26.24 11.50
CA ARG A 131 -12.22 26.88 12.35
C ARG A 131 -12.12 28.38 12.10
N ALA A 132 -12.14 28.82 10.85
CA ALA A 132 -12.07 30.24 10.50
C ALA A 132 -13.28 31.03 11.02
N ILE A 133 -14.49 30.47 10.91
CA ILE A 133 -15.72 31.08 11.45
C ILE A 133 -15.59 31.26 12.97
N MET A 134 -15.19 30.21 13.70
CA MET A 134 -15.04 30.31 15.16
C MET A 134 -13.92 31.26 15.56
N PHE A 135 -12.81 31.26 14.82
CA PHE A 135 -11.70 32.18 15.07
C PHE A 135 -12.14 33.64 14.93
N GLN A 136 -12.94 33.96 13.91
CA GLN A 136 -13.45 35.32 13.69
C GLN A 136 -14.35 35.82 14.83
N ILE A 137 -15.12 34.94 15.47
CA ILE A 137 -16.07 35.33 16.53
C ILE A 137 -15.40 35.34 17.92
N LEU A 138 -14.47 34.42 18.18
CA LEU A 138 -13.94 34.17 19.52
C LEU A 138 -12.52 34.69 19.77
N LEU A 139 -11.73 34.89 18.72
CA LEU A 139 -10.28 35.11 18.83
C LEU A 139 -9.80 36.33 18.03
N LYS A 140 -10.72 37.08 17.43
CA LYS A 140 -10.48 38.36 16.76
C LYS A 140 -11.31 39.43 17.44
#